data_AF-A0A960DXD0-F1
#
_entry.id   AF-A0A960DXD0-F1
#
_cell.length_a   1.000
_cell.length_b   1.000
_cell.length_c   1.000
_cell.angle_alpha   90.00
_cell.angle_beta   90.00
_cell.angle_gamma   90.00
#
_symmetry.space_group_name_H-M   'P 1'
#
loop_
_entity.id
_entity.type
_entity.pdbx_description
1 polymer ?
#
loop_
_entity_poly.entity_id
_entity_poly.type
_entity_poly.pdbx_seq_one_letter_code
_entity_poly.pdbx_strand_id
1 'polypeptide(L)' 'VLLTGDACYFRESLVTGRLPLFGFDADEQHRSLDRLRDLERTGCELLFGHDPDQVADDRVQTRGAR' A
#
# COMPACT_ATOMS: atom_id res chain seq x y z
N VAL A 1 4.23 -9.93 5.40
CA VAL A 1 3.79 -9.08 4.27
C VAL A 1 2.29 -8.87 4.37
N LEU A 2 1.85 -7.61 4.39
CA LEU A 2 0.45 -7.21 4.29
C LEU A 2 0.22 -6.52 2.95
N LEU A 3 -0.82 -6.96 2.23
CA LEU A 3 -1.24 -6.35 0.98
C LEU A 3 -2.21 -5.20 1.30
N THR A 4 -1.86 -3.96 0.97
CA THR A 4 -2.69 -2.81 1.31
C THR A 4 -3.82 -2.58 0.31
N GLY A 5 -3.63 -3.01 -0.95
CA GLY A 5 -4.49 -2.64 -2.06
C GLY A 5 -4.70 -1.11 -2.12
N ASP A 6 -5.91 -0.71 -2.45
CA ASP A 6 -6.29 0.70 -2.57
C ASP A 6 -6.41 1.44 -1.22
N ALA A 7 -6.24 0.75 -0.08
CA ALA A 7 -6.17 1.42 1.21
C ALA A 7 -4.89 2.27 1.37
N CYS A 8 -3.82 1.96 0.61
CA CYS A 8 -2.61 2.77 0.56
C CYS A 8 -1.91 2.60 -0.80
N TYR A 9 -1.93 3.66 -1.62
CA TYR A 9 -1.41 3.59 -2.99
C TYR A 9 0.11 3.59 -3.05
N PHE A 10 0.75 4.49 -2.30
CA PHE A 10 2.18 4.75 -2.34
C PHE A 10 2.77 4.77 -0.94
N ARG A 11 4.07 4.48 -0.80
CA ARG A 11 4.81 4.75 0.43
C ARG A 11 4.68 6.22 0.85
N GLU A 12 4.67 7.15 -0.10
CA GLU A 12 4.45 8.57 0.15
C GLU A 12 3.12 8.83 0.86
N SER A 13 2.02 8.15 0.48
CA SER A 13 0.71 8.28 1.15
C SER A 13 0.80 7.86 2.62
N LEU A 14 1.49 6.76 2.91
CA LEU A 14 1.70 6.29 4.28
C LEU A 14 2.55 7.28 5.10
N VAL A 15 3.57 7.90 4.50
CA VAL A 15 4.45 8.85 5.21
C VAL A 15 3.78 10.20 5.43
N THR A 16 3.13 10.75 4.40
CA THR A 16 2.60 12.11 4.41
C THR A 16 1.16 12.19 4.92
N GLY A 17 0.42 11.09 4.88
CA GLY A 17 -1.03 11.08 5.09
C GLY A 17 -1.82 11.62 3.90
N ARG A 18 -1.17 11.88 2.75
CA ARG A 18 -1.85 12.40 1.56
C ARG A 18 -2.83 11.37 1.02
N LEU A 19 -4.11 11.75 1.02
CA LEU A 19 -5.19 10.93 0.47
C LEU A 19 -5.30 11.07 -1.06
N PRO A 20 -5.88 10.07 -1.74
CA PRO A 20 -6.26 10.19 -3.14
C PRO A 20 -7.27 11.33 -3.37
N LEU A 21 -7.28 11.87 -4.60
CA LEU A 21 -8.25 12.89 -5.03
C LEU A 21 -9.70 12.42 -4.95
N PHE A 22 -9.92 11.12 -5.11
CA PHE A 22 -11.25 10.49 -5.06
C PHE A 22 -11.25 9.41 -3.98
N GLY A 23 -12.21 9.49 -3.08
CA GLY A 23 -12.40 8.57 -1.96
C GLY A 23 -13.83 8.63 -1.47
N PHE A 24 -14.25 7.59 -0.73
CA PHE A 24 -15.60 7.51 -0.17
C PHE A 24 -15.69 8.22 1.19
N ASP A 25 -14.73 7.96 2.08
CA ASP A 25 -14.70 8.48 3.45
C ASP A 25 -13.25 8.83 3.82
N ALA A 26 -12.96 10.12 3.95
CA ALA A 26 -11.61 10.62 4.23
C ALA A 26 -11.16 10.27 5.66
N ASP A 27 -12.07 10.25 6.63
CA ASP A 27 -11.73 9.96 8.03
C ASP A 27 -11.41 8.48 8.21
N GLU A 28 -12.15 7.60 7.54
CA GLU A 28 -11.83 6.17 7.50
C GLU A 28 -10.53 5.89 6.73
N GLN A 29 -10.25 6.63 5.66
CA GLN A 29 -8.98 6.51 4.94
C GLN A 29 -7.79 6.88 5.83
N HIS A 30 -7.87 7.98 6.59
CA HIS A 30 -6.83 8.34 7.55
C HIS A 30 -6.67 7.26 8.64
N ARG A 31 -7.78 6.74 9.19
CA ARG A 31 -7.74 5.65 10.18
C ARG A 31 -7.11 4.37 9.62
N SER A 32 -7.34 4.08 8.35
CA SER A 32 -6.69 2.97 7.64
C SER A 32 -5.18 3.20 7.55
N LEU A 33 -4.73 4.39 7.15
CA LEU A 33 -3.30 4.74 7.11
C LEU A 33 -2.64 4.62 8.48
N ASP A 34 -3.29 5.07 9.55
CA ASP A 34 -2.78 4.94 10.92
C ASP A 34 -2.61 3.48 11.32
N ARG A 35 -3.61 2.63 11.03
CA ARG A 35 -3.52 1.19 11.30
C ARG A 35 -2.38 0.53 10.51
N LEU A 36 -2.17 0.94 9.26
CA LEU A 36 -1.07 0.44 8.43
C LEU A 36 0.30 0.85 9.00
N ARG A 37 0.45 2.08 9.51
CA ARG A 37 1.67 2.53 10.20
C ARG A 37 1.95 1.72 11.45
N ASP A 38 0.93 1.44 12.24
CA ASP A 38 1.08 0.62 13.45
C ASP A 38 1.52 -0.81 13.13
N LEU A 39 0.99 -1.39 12.05
CA LEU A 39 1.44 -2.71 11.57
C LEU A 39 2.87 -2.67 11.03
N GLU A 40 3.25 -1.63 10.28
CA GLU A 40 4.64 -1.45 9.80
C GLU A 40 5.61 -1.37 10.99
N ARG A 41 5.24 -0.64 12.06
CA ARG A 41 6.04 -0.52 13.30
C ARG A 41 6.26 -1.85 14.02
N THR A 42 5.39 -2.85 13.85
CA THR A 42 5.65 -4.20 14.39
C THR A 42 6.62 -5.02 13.53
N GLY A 43 7.20 -4.43 12.48
CA GLY A 43 8.05 -5.11 11.51
C GLY A 43 7.26 -5.79 10.38
N CYS A 44 5.97 -5.49 10.22
CA CYS A 44 5.21 -6.03 9.10
C CYS A 44 5.60 -5.29 7.82
N GLU A 45 6.15 -6.02 6.85
CA GLU A 45 6.37 -5.49 5.51
C GLU A 45 5.03 -5.20 4.81
N LEU A 46 4.92 -4.04 4.18
CA LEU A 46 3.73 -3.61 3.44
C LEU A 46 4.00 -3.67 1.93
N LEU A 47 3.05 -4.23 1.18
CA LEU A 47 2.99 -4.13 -0.28
C LEU A 47 1.88 -3.15 -0.66
N PHE A 48 2.27 -2.05 -1.31
CA PHE A 48 1.41 -0.92 -1.65
C PHE A 48 0.60 -1.18 -2.92
N GLY A 49 -0.53 -0.48 -3.07
CA GLY A 49 -1.44 -0.71 -4.20
C GLY A 49 -0.85 -0.37 -5.56
N HIS A 50 -0.14 0.76 -5.66
CA HIS A 50 0.27 1.36 -6.94
C HIS A 50 1.68 1.95 -6.92
N ASP A 51 2.49 1.64 -5.91
CA ASP A 51 3.85 2.15 -5.80
C ASP A 51 4.76 1.52 -6.87
N PRO A 52 5.25 2.28 -7.87
CA PRO A 52 6.05 1.71 -8.95
C PRO A 52 7.44 1.27 -8.47
N ASP A 53 7.95 1.84 -7.39
CA ASP A 53 9.30 1.55 -6.89
C ASP A 53 9.33 0.25 -6.07
N GLN A 54 8.17 -0.32 -5.74
CA GLN A 54 8.07 -1.54 -4.92
C GLN A 54 8.36 -2.83 -5.71
N VAL A 55 8.22 -2.78 -7.04
CA VAL A 55 8.50 -3.89 -7.95
C VAL A 55 9.62 -3.46 -8.90
N ALA A 56 10.72 -4.21 -8.91
CA ALA A 56 11.77 -4.00 -9.89
C ALA A 56 11.29 -4.54 -11.26
N ASP A 57 11.14 -3.66 -12.25
CA ASP A 57 10.89 -3.92 -13.69
C ASP A 57 10.05 -5.18 -13.97
N ASP A 58 8.74 -4.98 -14.17
CA ASP A 58 7.65 -5.96 -14.26
C ASP A 58 7.76 -6.99 -15.40
N ARG A 59 8.78 -7.84 -15.37
CA ARG A 59 8.66 -9.18 -15.97
C ARG A 59 7.72 -9.97 -15.09
N VAL A 60 6.42 -9.89 -15.38
CA VAL A 60 5.40 -10.80 -14.87
C VAL A 60 5.97 -12.22 -14.90
N GLN A 61 6.31 -12.77 -13.73
CA GLN A 61 6.73 -14.16 -13.64
C GLN A 61 5.49 -15.02 -13.83
N THR A 62 5.13 -15.30 -15.08
CA THR A 62 4.29 -16.44 -15.42
C THR A 62 5.10 -17.69 -15.15
N ARG A 63 5.20 -18.10 -13.88
CA ARG A 63 5.60 -19.47 -13.57
C ARG A 63 4.51 -20.36 -14.14
N GLY A 64 4.79 -20.95 -15.30
CA GLY A 64 3.91 -21.88 -15.97
C GLY A 64 3.43 -22.93 -14.98
N ALA A 65 2.11 -23.06 -14.85
CA ALA A 65 1.48 -24.21 -14.23
C ALA A 65 2.07 -25.46 -14.92
N ARG A 66 2.75 -26.29 -14.13
CA ARG A 66 3.10 -27.64 -14.53
C ARG A 66 1.90 -28.54 -14.32
#